data_AF-A0A5M6A9T6-F1
#
_entry.id   AF-A0A5M6A9T6-F1
#
_cell.length_a   1.000
_cell.length_b   1.000
_cell.length_c   1.000
_cell.angle_alpha   90.00
_cell.angle_beta   90.00
_cell.angle_gamma   90.00
#
_symmetry.space_group_name_H-M   'P 1'
#
loop_
_entity.id
_entity.type
_entity.pdbx_description
1 polymer ?
#
loop_
_entity_poly.entity_id
_entity_poly.type
_entity_poly.pdbx_seq_one_letter_code
_entity_poly.pdbx_strand_id
1 'polypeptide(L)'
;MEYTSSNRRIIALNILKQIEEAIVKIQERTSVIHHADDFLLTSGGMEKLDAACMLLIAIGESLKNLDKVTEKKLLPTNTSIPWNDVMGVRDIIAHHYFNIDADEIWWIISKELTPLLEAIRSFIRDLSEESYSI
;
A
#
# COMPACT_ATOMS: atom_id res chain seq x y z
N MET A 1 -26.09 -15.37 -8.29
CA MET A 1 -24.99 -15.34 -7.30
C MET A 1 -23.63 -15.16 -7.97
N GLU A 2 -23.35 -15.80 -9.12
CA GLU A 2 -22.07 -15.64 -9.85
C GLU A 2 -21.77 -14.22 -10.33
N TYR A 3 -22.75 -13.49 -10.89
CA TYR A 3 -22.57 -12.11 -11.36
C TYR A 3 -22.04 -11.14 -10.29
N THR A 4 -22.50 -11.30 -9.05
CA THR A 4 -22.03 -10.50 -7.90
C THR A 4 -20.61 -10.89 -7.49
N SER A 5 -20.23 -12.16 -7.65
CA SER A 5 -18.86 -12.64 -7.39
C SER A 5 -17.88 -12.09 -8.43
N SER A 6 -18.23 -12.16 -9.72
CA SER A 6 -17.41 -11.65 -10.83
C SER A 6 -17.20 -10.13 -10.74
N ASN A 7 -18.23 -9.37 -10.38
CA ASN A 7 -18.08 -7.92 -10.17
C ASN A 7 -17.17 -7.57 -8.99
N ARG A 8 -17.25 -8.30 -7.87
CA ARG A 8 -16.36 -8.08 -6.72
C ARG A 8 -14.90 -8.38 -7.06
N ARG A 9 -14.64 -9.42 -7.85
CA ARG A 9 -13.31 -9.74 -8.37
C ARG A 9 -12.72 -8.59 -9.20
N ILE A 10 -13.49 -8.05 -10.14
CA ILE A 10 -13.04 -6.92 -10.97
C ILE A 10 -12.71 -5.69 -10.10
N ILE A 11 -13.57 -5.39 -9.11
CA ILE A 11 -13.33 -4.29 -8.17
C ILE A 11 -12.07 -4.55 -7.35
N ALA A 12 -11.89 -5.76 -6.81
CA ALA A 12 -10.70 -6.14 -6.04
C ALA A 12 -9.41 -6.00 -6.87
N LEU A 13 -9.41 -6.49 -8.12
CA LEU A 13 -8.29 -6.32 -9.04
C LEU A 13 -7.94 -4.85 -9.30
N ASN A 14 -8.95 -4.00 -9.48
CA ASN A 14 -8.72 -2.57 -9.69
C ASN A 14 -8.12 -1.91 -8.44
N ILE A 15 -8.60 -2.27 -7.24
CA ILE A 15 -8.04 -1.76 -5.98
C ILE A 15 -6.58 -2.22 -5.81
N LEU A 16 -6.30 -3.50 -6.07
CA LEU A 16 -4.94 -4.05 -5.98
C LEU A 16 -3.97 -3.34 -6.93
N LYS A 17 -4.38 -3.06 -8.17
CA LYS A 17 -3.57 -2.29 -9.13
C LYS A 17 -3.31 -0.86 -8.66
N GLN A 18 -4.31 -0.19 -8.08
CA GLN A 18 -4.11 1.14 -7.50
C GLN A 18 -3.10 1.12 -6.35
N ILE A 19 -3.14 0.08 -5.50
CA ILE A 19 -2.17 -0.11 -4.42
C ILE A 19 -0.77 -0.34 -5.01
N GLU A 20 -0.63 -1.23 -6.00
CA GLU A 20 0.64 -1.48 -6.70
C GLU A 20 1.23 -0.18 -7.27
N GLU A 21 0.43 0.57 -8.03
CA GLU A 21 0.84 1.85 -8.62
C GLU A 21 1.27 2.87 -7.56
N ALA A 22 0.57 2.92 -6.42
CA ALA A 22 0.93 3.81 -5.32
C ALA A 22 2.27 3.42 -4.68
N ILE A 23 2.51 2.13 -4.44
CA ILE A 23 3.77 1.63 -3.86
C ILE A 23 4.94 1.93 -4.80
N VAL A 24 4.81 1.59 -6.09
CA VAL A 24 5.85 1.86 -7.09
C VAL A 24 6.15 3.36 -7.18
N LYS A 25 5.12 4.20 -7.16
CA LYS A 25 5.28 5.66 -7.19
C LYS A 25 6.00 6.20 -5.95
N ILE A 26 5.79 5.63 -4.77
CA ILE A 26 6.58 5.99 -3.57
C ILE A 26 8.05 5.64 -3.84
N GLN A 27 8.34 4.39 -4.20
CA GLN A 27 9.70 3.90 -4.42
C GLN A 27 10.46 4.73 -5.48
N GLU A 28 9.80 5.09 -6.59
CA GLU A 28 10.39 5.94 -7.63
C GLU A 28 10.70 7.36 -7.10
N ARG A 29 9.73 7.99 -6.43
CA ARG A 29 9.87 9.37 -5.95
C ARG A 29 10.91 9.53 -4.85
N THR A 30 11.10 8.49 -4.05
CA THR A 30 12.05 8.45 -2.94
C THR A 30 13.34 7.70 -3.29
N SER A 31 13.58 7.37 -4.57
CA SER A 31 14.80 6.67 -5.01
C SER A 31 16.11 7.43 -4.73
N VAL A 32 16.03 8.76 -4.58
CA VAL A 32 17.15 9.65 -4.25
C VAL A 32 17.34 9.87 -2.74
N ILE A 33 16.46 9.29 -1.93
CA ILE A 33 16.53 9.32 -0.47
C ILE A 33 17.27 8.07 -0.04
N HIS A 34 18.32 8.21 0.77
CA HIS A 34 19.14 7.11 1.28
C HIS A 34 19.08 7.02 2.80
N HIS A 35 18.76 8.13 3.47
CA HIS A 35 18.52 8.23 4.90
C HIS A 35 17.33 9.15 5.19
N ALA A 36 16.73 9.00 6.37
CA ALA A 36 15.63 9.85 6.81
C ALA A 36 15.96 11.35 6.75
N ASP A 37 17.19 11.70 7.12
CA ASP A 37 17.69 13.08 7.06
C ASP A 37 17.58 13.70 5.65
N ASP A 38 17.70 12.91 4.58
CA ASP A 38 17.62 13.43 3.21
C ASP A 38 16.24 14.04 2.90
N PHE A 39 15.19 13.62 3.61
CA PHE A 39 13.87 14.26 3.54
C PHE A 39 13.89 15.66 4.14
N LEU A 40 14.72 15.92 5.15
CA LEU A 40 14.68 17.15 5.94
C LEU A 40 15.69 18.21 5.46
N LEU A 41 16.68 17.82 4.66
CA LEU A 41 17.75 18.70 4.22
C LEU A 41 17.33 19.75 3.17
N THR A 42 16.25 19.51 2.42
CA THR A 42 15.81 20.39 1.33
C THR A 42 14.30 20.49 1.24
N SER A 43 13.77 21.55 0.65
CA SER A 43 12.34 21.67 0.35
C SER A 43 11.85 20.52 -0.54
N GLY A 44 12.64 20.13 -1.53
CA GLY A 44 12.32 18.98 -2.40
C GLY A 44 12.34 17.64 -1.65
N GLY A 45 13.14 17.51 -0.59
CA GLY A 45 13.08 16.37 0.33
C GLY A 45 11.76 16.36 1.10
N MET A 46 11.36 17.50 1.68
CA MET A 46 10.11 17.58 2.45
C MET A 46 8.89 17.33 1.56
N GLU A 47 8.88 17.85 0.33
CA GLU A 47 7.83 17.55 -0.65
C GLU A 47 7.72 16.05 -0.97
N LYS A 48 8.85 15.31 -0.98
CA LYS A 48 8.86 13.85 -1.15
C LYS A 48 8.31 13.13 0.07
N LEU A 49 8.62 13.60 1.27
CA LEU A 49 8.10 13.06 2.52
C LEU A 49 6.57 13.22 2.56
N ASP A 50 6.08 14.42 2.27
CA ASP A 50 4.64 14.72 2.19
C ASP A 50 3.94 13.82 1.14
N ALA A 51 4.55 13.69 -0.05
CA ALA A 51 4.03 12.84 -1.11
C ALA A 51 3.99 11.36 -0.71
N ALA A 52 5.02 10.87 -0.02
CA ALA A 52 5.06 9.50 0.49
C ALA A 52 3.98 9.26 1.54
N CYS A 53 3.82 10.16 2.50
CA CYS A 53 2.79 10.09 3.53
C CYS A 53 1.38 10.02 2.93
N MET A 54 1.09 10.89 1.95
CA MET A 54 -0.21 10.88 1.26
C MET A 54 -0.48 9.57 0.52
N LEU A 55 0.54 9.00 -0.12
CA LEU A 55 0.41 7.72 -0.82
C LEU A 55 0.26 6.54 0.16
N LEU A 56 0.97 6.55 1.29
CA LEU A 56 0.82 5.55 2.36
C LEU A 56 -0.59 5.56 2.94
N ILE A 57 -1.16 6.74 3.22
CA ILE A 57 -2.56 6.88 3.64
C ILE A 57 -3.51 6.29 2.59
N ALA A 58 -3.30 6.61 1.32
CA ALA A 58 -4.13 6.09 0.22
C ALA A 58 -4.05 4.56 0.11
N ILE A 59 -2.87 3.98 0.33
CA ILE A 59 -2.66 2.52 0.37
C ILE A 59 -3.47 1.91 1.53
N GLY A 60 -3.38 2.47 2.74
CA GLY A 60 -4.12 1.98 3.91
C GLY A 60 -5.65 2.01 3.70
N GLU A 61 -6.19 3.10 3.16
CA GLU A 61 -7.62 3.21 2.84
C GLU A 61 -8.04 2.24 1.72
N SER A 62 -7.19 2.05 0.70
CA SER A 62 -7.43 1.09 -0.38
C SER A 62 -7.46 -0.34 0.14
N LEU A 63 -6.58 -0.69 1.08
CA LEU A 63 -6.59 -2.01 1.73
C LEU A 63 -7.85 -2.24 2.56
N LYS A 64 -8.35 -1.23 3.31
CA LYS A 64 -9.64 -1.33 4.01
C LYS A 64 -10.80 -1.60 3.05
N ASN A 65 -10.79 -0.93 1.89
CA ASN A 65 -11.80 -1.15 0.86
C ASN A 65 -11.67 -2.55 0.24
N LEU A 66 -10.45 -3.02 -0.03
CA LEU A 66 -10.20 -4.37 -0.53
C LEU A 66 -10.70 -5.43 0.45
N ASP A 67 -10.40 -5.28 1.74
CA ASP A 67 -10.86 -6.20 2.80
C ASP A 67 -12.40 -6.28 2.84
N LYS A 68 -13.07 -5.14 2.69
CA LYS A 68 -14.54 -5.08 2.58
C LYS A 68 -15.07 -5.77 1.32
N VAL A 69 -14.51 -5.48 0.15
CA VAL A 69 -14.96 -6.03 -1.15
C VAL A 69 -14.75 -7.54 -1.20
N THR A 70 -13.67 -8.03 -0.59
CA THR A 70 -13.32 -9.46 -0.53
C THR A 70 -13.93 -10.18 0.66
N GLU A 71 -14.82 -9.52 1.42
CA GLU A 71 -15.48 -10.07 2.61
C GLU A 71 -14.50 -10.61 3.66
N LYS A 72 -13.34 -9.97 3.79
CA LYS A 72 -12.26 -10.35 4.71
C LYS A 72 -11.65 -11.72 4.43
N LYS A 73 -11.77 -12.22 3.20
CA LYS A 73 -11.29 -13.55 2.82
C LYS A 73 -9.94 -13.52 2.11
N LEU A 74 -9.61 -12.43 1.42
CA LEU A 74 -8.39 -12.36 0.61
C LEU A 74 -7.16 -12.11 1.49
N LEU A 75 -7.13 -11.04 2.28
CA LEU A 75 -5.94 -10.66 3.04
C LEU A 75 -5.44 -11.77 3.99
N PRO A 76 -6.31 -12.49 4.75
CA PRO A 76 -5.85 -13.55 5.65
C PRO A 76 -5.17 -14.74 4.98
N THR A 77 -5.25 -14.89 3.65
CA THR A 77 -4.55 -15.99 2.94
C THR A 77 -3.04 -15.78 2.89
N ASN A 78 -2.56 -14.54 3.10
CA ASN A 78 -1.16 -14.23 3.22
C ASN A 78 -0.87 -13.68 4.62
N THR A 79 -0.35 -14.52 5.51
CA THR A 79 -0.05 -14.15 6.90
C THR A 79 1.32 -13.48 7.09
N SER A 80 2.11 -13.31 6.01
CA SER A 80 3.43 -12.66 6.10
C SER A 80 3.34 -11.15 6.28
N ILE A 81 2.19 -10.55 5.95
CA ILE A 81 1.95 -9.12 6.07
C ILE A 81 1.01 -8.85 7.25
N PRO A 82 1.35 -7.94 8.18
CA PRO A 82 0.48 -7.54 9.27
C PRO A 82 -0.62 -6.58 8.78
N TRP A 83 -1.63 -7.09 8.08
CA TRP A 83 -2.62 -6.27 7.36
C TRP A 83 -3.34 -5.21 8.20
N ASN A 84 -3.61 -5.50 9.47
CA ASN A 84 -4.26 -4.53 10.37
C ASN A 84 -3.39 -3.30 10.59
N ASP A 85 -2.08 -3.48 10.72
CA ASP A 85 -1.13 -2.39 10.93
C ASP A 85 -0.99 -1.56 9.64
N VAL A 86 -0.89 -2.23 8.48
CA VAL A 86 -0.82 -1.55 7.18
C VAL A 86 -2.09 -0.72 6.90
N MET A 87 -3.28 -1.27 7.22
CA MET A 87 -4.54 -0.51 7.14
C MET A 87 -4.59 0.65 8.14
N GLY A 88 -3.92 0.51 9.28
CA GLY A 88 -3.80 1.52 10.34
C GLY A 88 -2.79 2.63 10.06
N VAL A 89 -2.03 2.58 8.95
CA VAL A 89 -0.93 3.53 8.69
C VAL A 89 -1.36 5.00 8.70
N ARG A 90 -2.62 5.29 8.32
CA ARG A 90 -3.17 6.63 8.42
C ARG A 90 -3.20 7.15 9.86
N ASP A 91 -3.55 6.30 10.81
CA ASP A 91 -3.68 6.71 12.21
C ASP A 91 -2.30 7.00 12.81
N ILE A 92 -1.25 6.36 12.30
CA ILE A 92 0.15 6.69 12.62
C ILE A 92 0.51 8.06 12.03
N ILE A 93 0.31 8.24 10.71
CA ILE A 93 0.73 9.45 9.99
C ILE A 93 -0.08 10.69 10.42
N ALA A 94 -1.40 10.56 10.62
CA ALA A 94 -2.28 11.70 10.89
C ALA A 94 -2.13 12.25 12.32
N HIS A 95 -1.94 11.37 13.32
CA HIS A 95 -1.72 11.81 14.69
C HIS A 95 -0.37 12.50 14.87
N HIS A 96 0.64 12.09 14.09
CA HIS A 96 1.97 12.67 14.14
C HIS A 96 2.23 13.67 13.01
N TYR A 97 1.25 14.11 12.20
CA TYR A 97 1.51 14.86 10.96
C TYR A 97 2.42 16.09 11.12
N PHE A 98 2.26 16.88 12.20
CA PHE A 98 3.12 18.04 12.48
C PHE A 98 4.53 17.69 12.99
N ASN A 99 4.70 16.48 13.51
CA ASN A 99 5.96 15.89 13.98
C ASN A 99 6.15 14.52 13.32
N ILE A 100 5.95 14.42 12.00
CA ILE A 100 6.14 13.14 11.30
C ILE A 100 7.58 12.74 11.53
N ASP A 101 7.75 11.54 12.08
CA ASP A 101 9.06 10.96 12.25
C ASP A 101 9.55 10.49 10.88
N ALA A 102 10.47 11.27 10.28
CA ALA A 102 11.05 10.93 8.99
C ALA A 102 11.78 9.57 9.04
N ASP A 103 12.29 9.15 10.20
CA ASP A 103 12.88 7.83 10.40
C ASP A 103 11.83 6.73 10.30
N GLU A 104 10.64 6.93 10.88
CA GLU A 104 9.54 5.97 10.77
C GLU A 104 9.07 5.82 9.33
N ILE A 105 8.86 6.93 8.61
CA ILE A 105 8.46 6.89 7.20
C ILE A 105 9.55 6.26 6.34
N TRP A 106 10.81 6.61 6.56
CA TRP A 106 11.93 6.01 5.86
C TRP A 106 12.03 4.50 6.13
N TRP A 107 11.80 4.06 7.37
CA TRP A 107 11.78 2.65 7.73
C TRP A 107 10.67 1.90 6.99
N ILE A 108 9.44 2.42 6.97
CA ILE A 108 8.33 1.84 6.20
C ILE A 108 8.70 1.72 4.72
N ILE A 109 9.23 2.79 4.13
CA ILE A 109 9.60 2.81 2.71
C ILE A 109 10.70 1.79 2.40
N SER A 110 11.73 1.73 3.22
CA SER A 110 12.93 0.92 2.97
C SER A 110 12.79 -0.55 3.36
N LYS A 111 11.85 -0.88 4.25
CA LYS A 111 11.68 -2.25 4.78
C LYS A 111 10.34 -2.89 4.46
N GLU A 112 9.25 -2.14 4.54
CA GLU A 112 7.90 -2.72 4.51
C GLU A 112 7.23 -2.63 3.13
N LEU A 113 7.57 -1.63 2.32
CA LEU A 113 6.95 -1.47 1.00
C LEU A 113 7.28 -2.60 0.02
N THR A 114 8.50 -3.15 0.06
CA THR A 114 8.89 -4.24 -0.85
C THR A 114 8.13 -5.54 -0.57
N PRO A 115 8.08 -6.05 0.67
CA PRO A 115 7.24 -7.20 1.02
C PRO A 115 5.75 -6.97 0.69
N LEU A 116 5.23 -5.77 0.96
CA LEU A 116 3.85 -5.42 0.63
C LEU A 116 3.60 -5.49 -0.89
N LEU A 117 4.51 -4.94 -1.70
CA LEU A 117 4.41 -4.97 -3.17
C LEU A 117 4.36 -6.41 -3.70
N GLU A 118 5.20 -7.29 -3.17
CA GLU A 118 5.25 -8.70 -3.55
C GLU A 118 3.93 -9.41 -3.23
N ALA A 119 3.37 -9.17 -2.03
CA ALA A 119 2.08 -9.71 -1.63
C ALA A 119 0.94 -9.23 -2.53
N ILE A 120 0.89 -7.92 -2.84
CA ILE A 120 -0.11 -7.33 -3.73
C ILE A 120 -0.01 -7.91 -5.14
N ARG A 121 1.20 -8.02 -5.69
CA ARG A 121 1.42 -8.65 -7.00
C ARG A 121 1.02 -10.12 -7.03
N SER A 122 1.22 -10.85 -5.94
CA SER A 122 0.72 -12.22 -5.82
C SER A 122 -0.79 -12.26 -5.96
N PHE A 123 -1.51 -11.45 -5.18
CA PHE A 123 -2.97 -11.38 -5.28
C PHE A 123 -3.46 -11.00 -6.68
N ILE A 124 -2.81 -10.05 -7.34
CA ILE A 124 -3.14 -9.66 -8.72
C ILE A 124 -3.01 -10.86 -9.66
N ARG A 125 -1.90 -11.60 -9.58
CA ARG A 125 -1.65 -12.79 -10.41
C ARG A 125 -2.71 -13.85 -10.16
N ASP A 126 -2.95 -14.23 -8.91
CA ASP A 126 -3.89 -15.28 -8.53
C ASP A 126 -5.33 -14.93 -8.98
N LEU A 127 -5.75 -13.69 -8.76
CA LEU A 127 -7.04 -13.15 -9.23
C LEU A 127 -7.09 -12.86 -10.74
N SER A 128 -6.00 -13.02 -11.49
CA SER A 128 -6.00 -12.89 -12.94
C SER A 128 -6.06 -14.26 -13.62
N GLU A 129 -5.37 -15.26 -13.07
CA GLU A 129 -5.23 -16.62 -13.60
C GLU A 129 -6.51 -17.45 -13.44
N GLU A 130 -7.26 -17.26 -12.35
CA GLU A 130 -8.58 -17.89 -12.17
C GLU A 130 -9.60 -17.53 -13.29
N SER A 131 -9.30 -16.54 -14.15
CA SER A 131 -10.14 -16.16 -15.30
C SER A 131 -9.97 -17.12 -16.50
N TYR A 132 -8.91 -17.92 -16.50
CA TYR A 132 -8.56 -18.86 -17.58
C TYR A 132 -8.80 -20.33 -17.24
N SER A 133 -9.23 -20.62 -16.02
CA SER A 133 -9.66 -21.97 -15.62
C SER A 133 -11.13 -22.16 -15.96
N ILE A 134 -11.43 -22.42 -17.24
CA ILE A 134 -12.73 -22.89 -17.74
C ILE A 134 -12.53 -24.26 -18.37
#